data_AF-A0A0D2KL73-F1
#
_entry.id   AF-A0A0D2KL73-F1
#
_cell.length_a   1.000
_cell.length_b   1.000
_cell.length_c   1.000
_cell.angle_alpha   90.00
_cell.angle_beta   90.00
_cell.angle_gamma   90.00
#
_symmetry.space_group_name_H-M   'P 1'
#
loop_
_entity.id
_entity.type
_entity.pdbx_description
1 polymer ?
#
loop_
_entity_poly.entity_id
_entity_poly.type
_entity_poly.pdbx_seq_one_letter_code
_entity_poly.pdbx_strand_id
1 'polypeptide(L)'
;MKFVGDTNDVPSSSLLVRHSKYKTPKSRVMFRPSHIQLFTEVVESVNGNLVRGGAAARSSASRGGGAGATSPVTGATVAERHNLGWTVRYTLRFDDDVTVEYSVSREQADGALGLDVGQRVWVYVRPEAMMGFEPAEIDSAPIL
;
A
#
# COMPACT_ATOMS: atom_id res chain seq x y z
N MET A 1 -11.09 21.48 15.98
CA MET A 1 -11.00 20.16 15.32
C MET A 1 -10.25 20.33 14.00
N LYS A 2 -8.98 19.91 13.92
CA LYS A 2 -8.09 20.26 12.79
C LYS A 2 -7.41 19.00 12.21
N PHE A 3 -7.97 18.53 11.09
CA PHE A 3 -7.30 17.93 9.93
C PHE A 3 -6.11 16.99 10.15
N VAL A 4 -6.33 15.85 10.79
CA VAL A 4 -5.60 14.64 10.40
C VAL A 4 -6.49 13.95 9.37
N GLY A 5 -6.31 14.28 8.09
CA GLY A 5 -6.97 13.52 7.03
C GLY A 5 -6.72 12.02 7.20
N ASP A 6 -7.62 11.18 6.70
CA ASP A 6 -7.54 9.72 6.78
C ASP A 6 -6.08 9.29 6.59
N THR A 7 -5.48 8.74 7.63
CA THR A 7 -4.08 8.32 7.62
C THR A 7 -4.08 6.84 7.92
N ASN A 8 -3.42 6.06 7.07
CA ASN A 8 -3.22 4.66 7.33
C ASN A 8 -2.21 4.52 8.43
N ASP A 9 -2.55 3.69 9.42
CA ASP A 9 -1.70 3.37 10.54
C ASP A 9 -1.53 1.85 10.61
N VAL A 10 -0.30 1.39 10.39
CA VAL A 10 0.03 -0.02 10.29
C VAL A 10 1.22 -0.37 11.20
N PRO A 11 1.32 -1.62 11.66
CA PRO A 11 2.53 -2.10 12.33
C PRO A 11 3.76 -1.93 11.44
N SER A 12 4.89 -1.51 12.02
CA SER A 12 6.16 -1.40 11.29
C SER A 12 6.69 -2.76 10.83
N SER A 13 6.21 -3.85 11.43
CA SER A 13 6.49 -5.23 11.04
C SER A 13 5.65 -5.75 9.86
N SER A 14 4.68 -4.97 9.36
CA SER A 14 3.80 -5.42 8.28
C SER A 14 4.56 -5.67 6.98
N LEU A 15 4.02 -6.56 6.13
CA LEU A 15 4.59 -6.88 4.83
C LEU A 15 4.74 -5.63 3.96
N LEU A 16 3.75 -4.74 4.00
CA LEU A 16 3.78 -3.47 3.28
C LEU A 16 5.02 -2.62 3.63
N VAL A 17 5.29 -2.45 4.92
CA VAL A 17 6.42 -1.64 5.40
C VAL A 17 7.76 -2.35 5.12
N ARG A 18 7.80 -3.68 5.26
CA ARG A 18 9.00 -4.46 4.97
C ARG A 18 9.38 -4.41 3.49
N HIS A 19 8.40 -4.54 2.60
CA HIS A 19 8.62 -4.51 1.16
C HIS A 19 8.94 -3.10 0.66
N SER A 20 8.36 -2.05 1.26
CA SER A 20 8.72 -0.66 0.92
C SER A 20 10.16 -0.28 1.28
N LYS A 21 10.88 -1.16 2.00
CA LYS A 21 12.24 -0.94 2.52
C LYS A 21 12.33 0.23 3.50
N TYR A 22 11.20 0.68 4.04
CA TYR A 22 11.19 1.69 5.09
C TYR A 22 11.78 1.09 6.38
N LYS A 23 12.73 1.82 6.98
CA LYS A 23 13.37 1.41 8.23
C LYS A 23 13.02 2.42 9.31
N THR A 24 12.49 1.92 10.41
CA THR A 24 12.23 2.72 11.61
C THR A 24 12.47 1.84 12.84
N PRO A 25 13.04 2.37 13.93
CA PRO A 25 13.06 1.67 15.21
C PRO A 25 11.68 1.66 15.89
N LYS A 26 10.72 2.43 15.37
CA LYS A 26 9.41 2.64 15.99
C LYS A 26 8.42 1.51 15.68
N SER A 27 7.46 1.30 16.58
CA SER A 27 6.50 0.19 16.51
C SER A 27 5.44 0.34 15.42
N ARG A 28 5.08 1.58 15.05
CA ARG A 28 4.03 1.86 14.07
C ARG A 28 4.50 2.79 12.96
N VAL A 29 3.81 2.73 11.83
CA VAL A 29 4.09 3.56 10.65
C VAL A 29 2.78 4.13 10.14
N MET A 30 2.81 5.44 9.89
CA MET A 30 1.69 6.16 9.30
C MET A 30 2.02 6.68 7.90
N PHE A 31 1.03 6.72 7.02
CA PHE A 31 1.12 7.32 5.68
C PHE A 31 -0.26 7.72 5.15
N ARG A 32 -0.31 8.65 4.20
CA ARG A 32 -1.57 9.11 3.60
C ARG A 32 -2.07 8.10 2.55
N PRO A 33 -3.39 7.88 2.42
CA PRO A 33 -3.98 7.13 1.30
C PRO A 33 -3.54 7.64 -0.08
N SER A 34 -3.31 8.95 -0.23
CA SER A 34 -2.81 9.56 -1.48
C SER A 34 -1.36 9.19 -1.81
N HIS A 35 -0.59 8.63 -0.87
CA HIS A 35 0.76 8.16 -1.11
C HIS A 35 0.80 6.71 -1.64
N ILE A 36 -0.35 6.03 -1.67
CA ILE A 36 -0.49 4.69 -2.23
C ILE A 36 -0.43 4.75 -3.75
N GLN A 37 0.47 3.96 -4.32
CA GLN A 37 0.48 3.59 -5.72
C GLN A 37 -0.11 2.19 -5.85
N LEU A 38 -1.19 2.07 -6.61
CA LEU A 38 -1.91 0.82 -6.81
C LEU A 38 -1.72 0.33 -8.24
N PHE A 39 -1.50 -0.97 -8.36
CA PHE A 39 -1.36 -1.66 -9.64
C PHE A 39 -2.32 -2.85 -9.68
N THR A 40 -2.97 -3.05 -10.82
CA THR A 40 -3.88 -4.18 -11.10
C THR A 40 -3.18 -5.36 -11.76
N GLU A 41 -1.89 -5.22 -12.07
CA GLU A 41 -1.02 -6.24 -12.63
C GLU A 41 0.22 -6.40 -11.75
N VAL A 42 0.90 -7.54 -11.85
CA VAL A 42 2.17 -7.76 -11.15
C VAL A 42 3.19 -6.74 -11.64
N VAL A 43 3.83 -6.06 -10.70
CA VAL A 43 4.89 -5.09 -10.99
C VAL A 43 6.20 -5.59 -10.36
N GLU A 44 7.25 -5.56 -11.17
CA GLU A 44 8.60 -5.91 -10.72
C GLU A 44 9.45 -4.64 -10.61
N SER A 45 10.42 -4.65 -9.70
CA SER A 45 11.42 -3.59 -9.65
C SER A 45 12.67 -4.00 -10.42
N VAL A 46 12.91 -3.31 -11.53
CA VAL A 46 14.11 -3.49 -12.36
C VAL A 46 14.99 -2.24 -12.17
N ASN A 47 16.19 -2.42 -11.61
CA ASN A 47 17.15 -1.33 -11.37
C ASN A 47 16.58 -0.15 -10.56
N GLY A 48 15.67 -0.42 -9.62
CA GLY A 48 15.02 0.62 -8.81
C GLY A 48 13.79 1.28 -9.45
N ASN A 49 13.46 0.94 -10.70
CA ASN A 49 12.25 1.40 -11.37
C ASN A 49 11.16 0.34 -11.30
N LEU A 50 9.91 0.76 -11.06
CA LEU A 50 8.73 -0.10 -11.09
C LEU A 50 8.31 -0.32 -12.55
N VAL A 51 8.39 -1.57 -13.01
CA VAL A 51 8.03 -1.97 -14.38
C VAL A 51 6.83 -2.90 -14.32
N ARG A 52 5.78 -2.58 -15.09
CA ARG A 52 4.60 -3.45 -15.22
C ARG A 52 5.04 -4.76 -15.88
N GLY A 53 4.82 -5.88 -15.19
CA GLY A 53 5.05 -7.20 -15.74
C GLY A 53 4.01 -7.47 -16.81
N GLY A 54 4.34 -7.21 -18.08
CA GLY A 54 3.51 -7.66 -19.17
C GLY A 54 3.32 -9.18 -19.10
N ALA A 55 2.13 -9.66 -19.48
CA ALA A 55 1.74 -11.08 -19.47
C ALA A 55 2.70 -12.06 -20.19
N ALA A 56 3.74 -11.55 -20.86
CA ALA A 56 4.83 -12.27 -21.51
C ALA A 56 5.98 -12.71 -20.56
N ALA A 57 6.03 -12.25 -19.30
CA ALA A 57 7.08 -12.65 -18.35
C ALA A 57 6.88 -14.07 -17.74
N ARG A 58 5.96 -14.88 -18.30
CA ARG A 58 5.67 -16.25 -17.83
C ARG A 58 6.41 -17.36 -18.58
N SER A 59 7.50 -17.05 -19.29
CA SER A 59 8.30 -18.07 -19.96
C SER A 59 9.81 -17.84 -19.85
N SER A 60 10.31 -17.72 -18.61
CA SER A 60 11.69 -18.11 -18.30
C SER A 60 11.77 -18.52 -16.84
N ALA A 61 11.20 -19.70 -16.56
CA ALA A 61 11.71 -20.50 -15.45
C ALA A 61 13.20 -20.80 -15.72
N SER A 62 14.10 -19.93 -15.24
CA SER A 62 15.51 -20.24 -15.12
C SER A 62 15.87 -20.33 -13.65
N ARG A 63 16.12 -21.57 -13.24
CA ARG A 63 16.88 -21.95 -12.05
C ARG A 63 18.04 -20.97 -11.81
N GLY A 64 18.07 -20.36 -10.64
CA GLY A 64 19.19 -19.56 -10.16
C GLY A 64 18.93 -19.11 -8.74
N GLY A 65 19.48 -19.83 -7.77
CA GLY A 65 19.53 -19.36 -6.38
C GLY A 65 20.33 -18.05 -6.31
N GLY A 66 19.71 -17.01 -5.79
CA GLY A 66 20.31 -15.71 -5.56
C GLY A 66 19.42 -14.94 -4.59
N ALA A 67 20.02 -14.30 -3.59
CA ALA A 67 19.36 -13.64 -2.46
C ALA A 67 18.08 -12.88 -2.87
N GLY A 68 16.97 -13.18 -2.19
CA GLY A 68 15.62 -12.72 -2.53
C GLY A 68 15.57 -11.24 -2.87
N ALA A 69 15.36 -10.95 -4.15
CA ALA A 69 14.94 -9.63 -4.59
C ALA A 69 13.49 -9.44 -4.10
N THR A 70 13.33 -8.99 -2.86
CA THR A 70 12.01 -8.64 -2.32
C THR A 70 11.44 -7.54 -3.19
N SER A 71 10.38 -7.86 -3.93
CA SER A 71 9.68 -6.88 -4.75
C SER A 71 9.19 -5.75 -3.84
N PRO A 72 9.37 -4.47 -4.22
CA PRO A 72 8.93 -3.36 -3.37
C PRO A 72 7.41 -3.24 -3.29
N VAL A 73 6.68 -3.93 -4.15
CA VAL A 73 5.23 -4.00 -4.10
C VAL A 73 4.77 -5.13 -3.18
N THR A 74 3.64 -4.91 -2.52
CA THR A 74 3.02 -5.89 -1.63
C THR A 74 1.64 -6.25 -2.18
N GLY A 75 1.35 -7.54 -2.27
CA GLY A 75 0.04 -7.98 -2.74
C GLY A 75 -1.03 -7.75 -1.68
N ALA A 76 -2.19 -7.27 -2.12
CA ALA A 76 -3.38 -7.07 -1.30
C ALA A 76 -4.62 -7.48 -2.07
N THR A 77 -5.71 -7.76 -1.35
CA THR A 77 -7.02 -8.02 -1.92
C THR A 77 -7.95 -6.86 -1.59
N VAL A 78 -8.75 -6.44 -2.56
CA VAL A 78 -9.81 -5.45 -2.35
C VAL A 78 -10.89 -6.09 -1.46
N ALA A 79 -10.94 -5.71 -0.18
CA ALA A 79 -11.85 -6.28 0.79
C ALA A 79 -13.23 -5.61 0.75
N GLU A 80 -13.26 -4.29 0.58
CA GLU A 80 -14.50 -3.50 0.57
C GLU A 80 -14.40 -2.34 -0.41
N ARG A 81 -15.57 -1.89 -0.88
CA ARG A 81 -15.75 -0.71 -1.72
C ARG A 81 -16.91 0.12 -1.21
N HIS A 82 -16.65 1.37 -0.87
CA HIS A 82 -17.63 2.33 -0.35
C HIS A 82 -17.75 3.53 -1.28
N ASN A 83 -18.95 3.78 -1.79
CA ASN A 83 -19.23 4.94 -2.63
C ASN A 83 -19.66 6.13 -1.75
N LEU A 84 -18.79 7.14 -1.63
CA LEU A 84 -18.94 8.28 -0.73
C LEU A 84 -19.13 9.57 -1.55
N GLY A 85 -20.24 9.64 -2.30
CA GLY A 85 -20.54 10.78 -3.16
C GLY A 85 -19.59 10.89 -4.37
N TRP A 86 -18.64 11.83 -4.30
CA TRP A 86 -17.64 12.07 -5.34
C TRP A 86 -16.34 11.26 -5.17
N THR A 87 -16.18 10.58 -4.04
CA THR A 87 -15.03 9.73 -3.74
C THR A 87 -15.47 8.27 -3.61
N VAL A 88 -14.62 7.35 -4.03
CA VAL A 88 -14.77 5.93 -3.71
C VAL A 88 -13.62 5.53 -2.80
N ARG A 89 -13.96 4.90 -1.67
CA ARG A 89 -12.99 4.39 -0.72
C ARG A 89 -12.95 2.87 -0.78
N TYR A 90 -11.75 2.33 -0.92
CA TYR A 90 -11.45 0.91 -0.90
C TYR A 90 -10.75 0.54 0.40
N THR A 91 -11.14 -0.58 0.98
CA THR A 91 -10.37 -1.24 2.03
C THR A 91 -9.53 -2.32 1.37
N LEU A 92 -8.20 -2.22 1.49
CA LEU A 92 -7.27 -3.20 0.94
C LEU A 92 -6.73 -4.05 2.09
N ARG A 93 -6.85 -5.37 1.98
CA ARG A 93 -6.33 -6.33 2.96
C ARG A 93 -5.10 -7.04 2.43
N PHE A 94 -3.98 -6.93 3.13
CA PHE A 94 -2.73 -7.61 2.83
C PHE A 94 -2.76 -9.08 3.30
N ASP A 95 -1.76 -9.86 2.87
CA ASP A 95 -1.65 -11.28 3.21
C ASP A 95 -1.31 -11.54 4.69
N ASP A 96 -0.87 -10.52 5.42
CA ASP A 96 -0.63 -10.53 6.86
C ASP A 96 -1.83 -9.96 7.65
N ASP A 97 -3.01 -9.93 7.03
CA ASP A 97 -4.29 -9.43 7.56
C ASP A 97 -4.31 -7.92 7.91
N VAL A 98 -3.23 -7.19 7.64
CA VAL A 98 -3.21 -5.73 7.77
C VAL A 98 -4.14 -5.11 6.74
N THR A 99 -4.92 -4.11 7.15
CA THR A 99 -5.83 -3.38 6.26
C THR A 99 -5.43 -1.92 6.13
N VAL A 100 -5.59 -1.37 4.93
CA VAL A 100 -5.36 0.05 4.65
C VAL A 100 -6.49 0.61 3.80
N GLU A 101 -6.78 1.89 3.98
CA GLU A 101 -7.72 2.64 3.17
C GLU A 101 -7.02 3.26 1.95
N TYR A 102 -7.68 3.17 0.80
CA TYR A 102 -7.30 3.82 -0.44
C TYR A 102 -8.50 4.55 -1.03
N SER A 103 -8.37 5.85 -1.28
CA SER A 103 -9.47 6.69 -1.74
C SER A 103 -9.10 7.37 -3.06
N VAL A 104 -10.04 7.33 -4.01
CA VAL A 104 -9.90 7.93 -5.34
C VAL A 104 -11.18 8.68 -5.71
N SER A 105 -11.10 9.53 -6.73
CA SER A 105 -12.33 10.13 -7.27
C SER A 105 -13.23 9.06 -7.89
N ARG A 106 -14.53 9.31 -7.91
CA ARG A 106 -15.50 8.40 -8.53
C ARG A 106 -15.22 8.16 -10.01
N GLU A 107 -14.78 9.19 -10.73
CA GLU A 107 -14.37 9.08 -12.13
C GLU A 107 -13.21 8.10 -12.31
N GLN A 108 -12.20 8.14 -11.43
CA GLN A 108 -11.07 7.20 -11.47
C GLN A 108 -11.51 5.76 -11.14
N ALA A 109 -12.36 5.61 -10.13
CA ALA A 109 -12.88 4.31 -9.69
C ALA A 109 -13.72 3.62 -10.77
N ASP A 110 -14.62 4.37 -11.42
CA ASP A 110 -15.53 3.84 -12.44
C ASP A 110 -14.87 3.76 -13.83
N GLY A 111 -13.73 4.43 -14.02
CA GLY A 111 -12.95 4.42 -15.26
C GLY A 111 -11.77 3.46 -15.22
N ALA A 112 -10.56 4.03 -15.18
CA ALA A 112 -9.32 3.29 -15.41
C ALA A 112 -8.95 2.30 -14.29
N LEU A 113 -9.47 2.47 -13.07
CA LEU A 113 -9.13 1.61 -11.95
C LEU A 113 -10.05 0.38 -11.88
N GLY A 114 -11.37 0.59 -11.98
CA GLY A 114 -12.38 -0.47 -12.14
C GLY A 114 -12.27 -1.62 -11.14
N LEU A 115 -11.94 -1.35 -9.86
CA LEU A 115 -11.70 -2.43 -8.90
C LEU A 115 -12.98 -3.09 -8.42
N ASP A 116 -12.95 -4.41 -8.39
CA ASP A 116 -13.98 -5.27 -7.82
C ASP A 116 -13.55 -5.81 -6.44
N VAL A 117 -14.54 -6.01 -5.56
CA VAL A 117 -14.30 -6.69 -4.28
C VAL A 117 -13.85 -8.13 -4.55
N GLY A 118 -12.78 -8.56 -3.86
CA GLY A 118 -12.11 -9.83 -4.07
C GLY A 118 -10.97 -9.79 -5.09
N GLN A 119 -10.79 -8.68 -5.83
CA GLN A 119 -9.70 -8.55 -6.80
C GLN A 119 -8.33 -8.48 -6.11
N ARG A 120 -7.33 -9.14 -6.71
CA ARG A 120 -5.93 -9.03 -6.32
C ARG A 120 -5.30 -7.77 -6.92
N VAL A 121 -4.60 -7.00 -6.09
CA VAL A 121 -3.88 -5.79 -6.45
C VAL A 121 -2.47 -5.80 -5.84
N TRP A 122 -1.60 -4.95 -6.36
CA TRP A 122 -0.24 -4.75 -5.86
C TRP A 122 -0.09 -3.31 -5.42
N VAL A 123 0.37 -3.13 -4.19
CA VAL A 123 0.43 -1.84 -3.51
C VAL A 123 1.88 -1.47 -3.24
N TYR A 124 2.22 -0.22 -3.54
CA TYR A 124 3.49 0.37 -3.19
C TYR A 124 3.28 1.71 -2.49
N VAL A 125 4.04 1.94 -1.43
CA VAL A 125 4.13 3.24 -0.77
C VAL A 125 5.61 3.57 -0.68
N ARG A 126 5.97 4.77 -1.14
CA ARG A 126 7.35 5.24 -1.10
C ARG A 126 7.81 5.37 0.36
N PRO A 127 8.99 4.87 0.74
CA PRO A 127 9.50 4.99 2.11
C PRO A 127 9.64 6.45 2.58
N GLU A 128 9.89 7.41 1.68
CA GLU A 128 9.96 8.85 2.01
C GLU A 128 8.60 9.44 2.41
N ALA A 129 7.51 8.74 2.07
CA ALA A 129 6.14 9.15 2.33
C ALA A 129 5.56 8.51 3.62
N MET A 130 6.37 7.68 4.29
CA MET A 130 6.06 6.99 5.54
C MET A 130 6.68 7.72 6.73
N MET A 131 5.98 7.67 7.87
CA MET A 131 6.45 8.23 9.12
C MET A 131 6.26 7.21 10.25
N GLY A 132 7.37 6.77 10.84
CA GLY A 132 7.34 5.96 12.05
C GLY A 132 6.91 6.79 13.26
N PHE A 133 6.12 6.19 14.14
CA PHE A 133 5.73 6.79 15.41
C PHE A 133 5.57 5.72 16.50
N GLU A 134 5.65 6.14 17.76
CA GLU A 134 5.20 5.33 18.90
C GLU A 134 3.81 5.80 19.33
N PRO A 135 2.86 4.92 19.66
CA PRO A 135 1.51 5.33 20.11
C PRO A 135 1.53 6.39 21.22
N ALA A 136 2.45 6.26 22.17
CA ALA A 136 2.61 7.20 23.28
C ALA A 136 2.96 8.63 22.84
N GLU A 137 3.55 8.83 21.65
CA GLU A 137 3.86 10.16 21.10
C GLU A 137 2.60 10.92 20.67
N ILE A 138 1.52 10.20 20.31
CA ILE A 138 0.26 10.82 19.85
C ILE A 138 -0.67 11.12 21.03
N ASP A 139 -0.72 10.22 22.02
CA ASP A 139 -1.59 10.37 23.20
C ASP A 139 -1.14 11.51 24.15
N SER A 140 0.08 12.01 23.98
CA SER A 140 0.68 13.02 24.86
C SER A 140 0.34 14.48 24.50
N ALA A 141 -0.61 14.74 23.61
CA ALA A 141 -1.05 16.11 23.31
C ALA A 141 -1.83 16.70 24.50
N PRO A 142 -1.34 17.76 25.20
CA PRO A 142 -2.11 18.41 26.25
C PRO A 142 -3.31 19.11 25.62
N ILE A 143 -4.50 18.86 26.17
CA ILE A 143 -5.67 19.69 25.93
C ILE A 143 -5.42 21.00 26.71
N LEU A 144 -5.00 22.06 26.01
CA LEU A 144 -5.00 23.44 26.53
C LEU A 144 -6.36 24.08 26.30
#